data_AF-A0A108THR3-F1
#
_entry.id   AF-A0A108THR3-F1
#
_cell.length_a   1.000
_cell.length_b   1.000
_cell.length_c   1.000
_cell.angle_alpha   90.00
_cell.angle_beta   90.00
_cell.angle_gamma   90.00
#
_symmetry.space_group_name_H-M   'P 1'
#
loop_
_entity.id
_entity.type
_entity.pdbx_description
1 polymer ?
#
loop_
_entity_poly.entity_id
_entity_poly.type
_entity_poly.pdbx_seq_one_letter_code
_entity_poly.pdbx_strand_id
1 'polypeptide(L)'
;MKATLIALLILIVLSAIIFAPRIYKDVKKKRNYANTYAIQNVGTGKDIRVHNAGNDNGTKIILYNHNNWECITWQLIELEDNAYLLKNLYTQKTFEPSAPPEPGVNLWQQTLGGSHFQYWEFIKQPNETYLIRLKDSELYLTITSDENNSDIILMPKQDSNNQRWKLIRQNPII
;
A
#
# COMPACT_ATOMS: atom_id res chain seq x y z
N MET A 1 42.57 -24.76 16.37
CA MET A 1 41.70 -24.98 15.18
C MET A 1 40.42 -25.76 15.50
N LYS A 2 40.47 -26.97 16.10
CA LYS A 2 39.27 -27.78 16.35
C LYS A 2 38.26 -27.15 17.34
N ALA A 3 38.73 -26.60 18.46
CA ALA A 3 37.85 -25.97 19.46
C ALA A 3 37.14 -24.71 18.94
N THR A 4 37.84 -23.91 18.12
CA THR A 4 37.30 -22.69 17.51
C THR A 4 36.21 -23.00 16.48
N LEU A 5 36.37 -24.08 15.71
CA LEU A 5 35.38 -24.55 14.75
C LEU A 5 34.11 -25.07 15.46
N ILE A 6 34.27 -25.79 16.57
CA ILE A 6 33.15 -26.29 17.39
C ILE A 6 32.39 -25.13 18.03
N ALA A 7 33.09 -24.13 18.59
CA ALA A 7 32.46 -22.94 19.16
C ALA A 7 31.66 -22.14 18.12
N LEU A 8 32.19 -21.99 16.90
CA LEU A 8 31.50 -21.31 15.80
C LEU A 8 30.23 -22.06 15.36
N LEU A 9 30.29 -23.39 15.26
CA LEU A 9 29.14 -24.24 14.95
C LEU A 9 28.04 -24.11 16.02
N ILE A 10 28.41 -24.10 17.31
CA ILE A 10 27.46 -23.92 18.42
C ILE A 10 26.79 -22.55 18.33
N LEU A 11 27.54 -21.49 18.00
CA LEU A 11 27.00 -20.13 17.86
C LEU A 11 26.00 -20.03 16.69
N ILE A 12 26.30 -20.67 15.55
CA ILE A 12 25.41 -20.73 14.39
C ILE A 12 24.12 -21.48 14.76
N VAL A 13 24.23 -22.65 15.41
CA VAL A 13 23.06 -23.43 15.83
C VAL A 13 22.21 -22.67 16.85
N LEU A 14 22.81 -22.01 17.85
CA LEU A 14 22.10 -21.15 18.80
C LEU A 14 21.39 -20.00 18.10
N SER A 15 22.05 -19.33 17.14
CA SER A 15 21.44 -18.26 16.36
C SER A 15 20.24 -18.78 15.54
N ALA A 16 20.36 -19.94 14.91
CA ALA A 16 19.28 -20.55 14.14
C ALA A 16 18.09 -20.89 15.06
N ILE A 17 18.32 -21.44 16.26
CA ILE A 17 17.24 -21.76 17.21
C ILE A 17 16.52 -20.48 17.69
N ILE A 18 17.26 -19.39 17.92
CA ILE A 18 16.69 -18.12 18.39
C ILE A 18 15.91 -17.40 17.28
N PHE A 19 16.47 -17.35 16.06
CA PHE A 19 15.91 -16.54 14.97
C PHE A 19 14.96 -17.31 14.04
N ALA A 20 15.12 -18.62 13.84
CA ALA A 20 14.29 -19.39 12.93
C ALA A 20 12.78 -19.37 13.27
N PRO A 21 12.35 -19.43 14.55
CA PRO A 21 10.92 -19.32 14.88
C PRO A 21 10.33 -17.96 14.50
N ARG A 22 11.11 -16.88 14.67
CA ARG A 22 10.70 -15.52 14.29
C ARG A 22 10.62 -15.38 12.77
N ILE A 23 11.66 -15.81 12.05
CA ILE A 23 11.70 -15.81 10.58
C ILE A 23 10.55 -16.67 10.03
N TYR A 24 10.33 -17.86 10.60
CA TYR A 24 9.23 -18.73 10.19
C TYR A 24 7.86 -18.09 10.42
N LYS A 25 7.66 -17.44 11.57
CA LYS A 25 6.42 -16.71 11.87
C LYS A 25 6.22 -15.53 10.92
N ASP A 26 7.26 -14.78 10.62
CA ASP A 26 7.21 -13.64 9.70
C ASP A 26 6.94 -14.10 8.27
N VAL A 27 7.61 -15.16 7.79
CA VAL A 27 7.37 -15.78 6.48
C VAL A 27 5.95 -16.35 6.38
N LYS A 28 5.46 -17.03 7.42
CA LYS A 28 4.09 -17.56 7.45
C LYS A 28 3.06 -16.43 7.45
N LYS A 29 3.31 -15.35 8.19
CA LYS A 29 2.47 -14.14 8.19
C LYS A 29 2.44 -13.50 6.80
N LYS A 30 3.60 -13.41 6.12
CA LYS A 30 3.70 -12.86 4.76
C LYS A 30 3.02 -13.74 3.71
N ARG A 31 3.11 -15.08 3.82
CA ARG A 31 2.37 -16.02 2.96
C ARG A 31 0.85 -15.99 3.15
N ASN A 32 0.38 -15.46 4.27
CA ASN A 32 -1.05 -15.31 4.59
C ASN A 32 -1.63 -13.96 4.16
N TYR A 33 -0.89 -13.12 3.44
CA TYR A 33 -1.46 -11.91 2.86
C TYR A 33 -2.45 -12.27 1.74
N ALA A 34 -3.71 -12.44 2.11
CA ALA A 34 -4.82 -12.43 1.18
C ALA A 34 -5.17 -10.97 0.82
N ASN A 35 -5.72 -10.78 -0.38
CA ASN A 35 -6.24 -9.50 -0.86
C ASN A 35 -5.21 -8.36 -1.00
N THR A 36 -4.01 -8.68 -1.52
CA THR A 36 -2.94 -7.72 -1.76
C THR A 36 -2.77 -7.35 -3.23
N TYR A 37 -2.68 -6.06 -3.50
CA TYR A 37 -2.61 -5.53 -4.86
C TYR A 37 -1.69 -4.31 -4.94
N ALA A 38 -1.13 -4.10 -6.12
CA ALA A 38 -0.75 -2.76 -6.57
C ALA A 38 -2.02 -2.10 -7.12
N ILE A 39 -2.25 -0.85 -6.73
CA ILE A 39 -3.38 -0.05 -7.19
C ILE A 39 -2.85 0.80 -8.36
N GLN A 40 -3.13 0.36 -9.58
CA GLN A 40 -2.49 0.85 -10.80
C GLN A 40 -3.41 1.81 -11.55
N ASN A 41 -2.93 3.00 -11.89
CA ASN A 41 -3.66 3.92 -12.74
C ASN A 41 -3.73 3.39 -14.19
N VAL A 42 -4.92 3.44 -14.79
CA VAL A 42 -5.18 2.92 -16.14
C VAL A 42 -4.45 3.71 -17.22
N GLY A 43 -4.34 5.04 -17.08
CA GLY A 43 -3.75 5.91 -18.08
C GLY A 43 -2.23 5.80 -18.18
N THR A 44 -1.56 5.47 -17.07
CA THR A 44 -0.10 5.54 -16.97
C THR A 44 0.58 4.20 -16.68
N GLY A 45 -0.17 3.19 -16.21
CA GLY A 45 0.39 1.91 -15.75
C GLY A 45 1.23 2.03 -14.47
N LYS A 46 1.16 3.16 -13.77
CA LYS A 46 1.89 3.43 -12.52
C LYS A 46 0.99 3.24 -11.31
N ASP A 47 1.58 3.02 -10.15
CA ASP A 47 0.90 2.59 -8.95
C ASP A 47 0.98 3.60 -7.81
N ILE A 48 0.01 3.51 -6.89
CA ILE A 48 0.03 4.23 -5.62
C ILE A 48 1.16 3.71 -4.72
N ARG A 49 2.03 4.61 -4.26
CA ARG A 49 3.22 4.27 -3.46
C ARG A 49 3.42 5.26 -2.31
N VAL A 50 3.95 4.77 -1.19
CA VAL A 50 4.51 5.63 -0.13
C VAL A 50 5.86 6.20 -0.56
N HIS A 51 6.00 7.53 -0.59
CA HIS A 51 7.22 8.20 -1.07
C HIS A 51 8.48 7.70 -0.34
N ASN A 52 9.49 7.30 -1.11
CA ASN A 52 10.76 6.73 -0.62
C ASN A 52 10.62 5.54 0.35
N ALA A 53 9.46 4.88 0.40
CA ALA A 53 9.15 3.90 1.43
C ALA A 53 9.39 4.45 2.86
N GLY A 54 9.21 5.76 3.05
CA GLY A 54 9.31 6.38 4.37
C GLY A 54 8.32 5.75 5.33
N ASN A 55 8.64 5.68 6.62
CA ASN A 55 7.76 5.09 7.63
C ASN A 55 7.12 6.13 8.57
N ASP A 56 7.39 7.42 8.37
CA ASP A 56 6.86 8.47 9.23
C ASP A 56 5.42 8.83 8.87
N ASN A 57 4.62 9.18 9.87
CA ASN A 57 3.30 9.78 9.63
C ASN A 57 3.46 11.08 8.84
N GLY A 58 2.55 11.34 7.90
CA GLY A 58 2.66 12.48 7.01
C GLY A 58 3.57 12.27 5.80
N THR A 59 4.21 11.11 5.64
CA THR A 59 4.93 10.80 4.38
C THR A 59 3.93 10.80 3.22
N LYS A 60 4.27 11.51 2.15
CA LYS A 60 3.42 11.64 0.96
C LYS A 60 3.10 10.31 0.31
N ILE A 61 1.90 10.23 -0.26
CA ILE A 61 1.52 9.19 -1.22
C ILE A 61 1.67 9.75 -2.63
N ILE A 62 2.31 8.97 -3.49
CA ILE A 62 2.74 9.37 -4.83
C ILE A 62 2.39 8.32 -5.86
N LEU A 63 2.45 8.72 -7.13
CA LEU A 63 2.43 7.81 -8.26
C LEU A 63 3.86 7.32 -8.58
N TYR A 64 4.03 6.03 -8.86
CA TYR A 64 5.34 5.47 -9.17
C TYR A 64 5.27 4.28 -10.13
N ASN A 65 6.33 4.05 -10.90
CA ASN A 65 6.46 2.88 -11.79
C ASN A 65 6.13 1.55 -11.09
N HIS A 66 5.40 0.69 -11.81
CA HIS A 66 4.99 -0.62 -11.33
C HIS A 66 6.19 -1.49 -10.93
N ASN A 67 6.17 -2.02 -9.70
CA ASN A 67 7.15 -2.97 -9.19
C ASN A 67 6.49 -3.91 -8.18
N ASN A 68 6.98 -5.15 -8.09
CA ASN A 68 6.54 -6.11 -7.07
C ASN A 68 7.25 -5.88 -5.72
N TRP A 69 7.04 -4.70 -5.14
CA TRP A 69 7.62 -4.27 -3.86
C TRP A 69 6.56 -4.09 -2.78
N GLU A 70 6.92 -4.38 -1.52
CA GLU A 70 6.03 -4.21 -0.37
C GLU A 70 5.54 -2.76 -0.20
N CYS A 71 6.36 -1.76 -0.56
CA CYS A 71 6.01 -0.35 -0.41
C CYS A 71 5.00 0.17 -1.46
N ILE A 72 4.76 -0.59 -2.53
CA ILE A 72 3.73 -0.34 -3.56
C ILE A 72 2.51 -1.24 -3.34
N THR A 73 2.66 -2.29 -2.52
CA THR A 73 1.60 -3.28 -2.31
C THR A 73 0.70 -2.88 -1.14
N TRP A 74 -0.61 -2.92 -1.39
CA TRP A 74 -1.65 -2.59 -0.44
C TRP A 74 -2.51 -3.82 -0.18
N GLN A 75 -2.69 -4.18 1.08
CA GLN A 75 -3.70 -5.11 1.53
C GLN A 75 -5.03 -4.37 1.67
N LEU A 76 -6.05 -4.83 0.93
CA LEU A 76 -7.41 -4.34 1.07
C LEU A 76 -8.07 -5.07 2.24
N ILE A 77 -8.34 -4.34 3.32
CA ILE A 77 -9.05 -4.83 4.50
C ILE A 77 -10.50 -4.35 4.37
N GLU A 78 -11.41 -5.29 4.16
CA GLU A 78 -12.84 -5.00 4.00
C GLU A 78 -13.46 -4.48 5.31
N LEU A 79 -14.32 -3.49 5.16
CA LEU A 79 -15.15 -2.89 6.20
C LEU A 79 -16.64 -3.06 5.83
N GLU A 80 -17.53 -2.53 6.66
CA GLU A 80 -18.95 -2.43 6.36
C GLU A 80 -19.23 -1.50 5.15
N ASP A 81 -20.40 -1.69 4.53
CA ASP A 81 -20.89 -1.00 3.33
C ASP A 81 -19.89 -0.95 2.14
N ASN A 82 -19.17 -2.03 1.89
CA ASN A 82 -18.23 -2.14 0.75
C ASN A 82 -17.08 -1.10 0.77
N ALA A 83 -16.73 -0.60 1.96
CA ALA A 83 -15.56 0.25 2.16
C ALA A 83 -14.33 -0.59 2.51
N TYR A 84 -13.15 -0.02 2.32
CA TYR A 84 -11.88 -0.69 2.57
C TYR A 84 -10.89 0.24 3.27
N LEU A 85 -10.11 -0.34 4.19
CA LEU A 85 -8.83 0.21 4.61
C LEU A 85 -7.73 -0.33 3.70
N LEU A 86 -6.78 0.52 3.32
CA LEU A 86 -5.67 0.18 2.43
C LEU A 86 -4.37 0.13 3.23
N LYS A 87 -3.99 -1.07 3.66
CA LYS A 87 -2.79 -1.25 4.48
C LYS A 87 -1.56 -1.52 3.62
N ASN A 88 -0.58 -0.63 3.65
CA ASN A 88 0.70 -0.81 2.98
C ASN A 88 1.46 -2.01 3.59
N LEU A 89 2.01 -2.89 2.76
CA LEU A 89 2.74 -4.06 3.26
C LEU A 89 4.12 -3.72 3.84
N TYR A 90 4.75 -2.62 3.42
CA TYR A 90 6.03 -2.22 3.98
C TYR A 90 5.87 -1.49 5.32
N THR A 91 5.10 -0.39 5.33
CA THR A 91 4.97 0.46 6.54
C THR A 91 3.93 -0.06 7.53
N GLN A 92 3.07 -0.99 7.12
CA GLN A 92 1.91 -1.48 7.90
C GLN A 92 0.88 -0.38 8.23
N LYS A 93 0.98 0.79 7.57
CA LYS A 93 0.12 1.96 7.72
C LYS A 93 -0.89 2.08 6.58
N THR A 94 -1.77 3.07 6.64
CA THR A 94 -2.72 3.41 5.56
C THR A 94 -2.44 4.82 5.06
N PHE A 95 -3.26 5.31 4.13
CA PHE A 95 -3.28 6.72 3.77
C PHE A 95 -4.67 7.34 3.86
N GLU A 96 -4.65 8.67 3.98
CA GLU A 96 -5.80 9.56 4.10
C GLU A 96 -5.45 10.93 3.48
N PRO A 97 -6.43 11.83 3.31
CA PRO A 97 -6.21 13.22 2.93
C PRO A 97 -5.31 13.96 3.93
N SER A 98 -4.43 14.83 3.43
CA SER A 98 -3.48 15.58 4.27
C SER A 98 -4.07 16.80 4.97
N ALA A 99 -5.33 17.10 4.70
CA ALA A 99 -6.10 18.23 5.19
C ALA A 99 -7.60 17.85 5.12
N PRO A 100 -8.53 18.67 5.64
CA PRO A 100 -9.96 18.45 5.42
C PRO A 100 -10.27 18.15 3.94
N PRO A 101 -11.10 17.14 3.62
CA PRO A 101 -11.29 16.70 2.22
C PRO A 101 -11.91 17.78 1.34
N GLU A 102 -11.11 18.33 0.43
CA GLU A 102 -11.51 19.29 -0.60
C GLU A 102 -10.80 18.96 -1.93
N PRO A 103 -11.31 19.45 -3.07
CA PRO A 103 -10.62 19.32 -4.36
C PRO A 103 -9.17 19.84 -4.29
N GLY A 104 -8.22 19.05 -4.78
CA GLY A 104 -6.79 19.39 -4.78
C GLY A 104 -6.02 18.94 -3.55
N VAL A 105 -6.69 18.40 -2.52
CA VAL A 105 -6.00 17.92 -1.30
C VAL A 105 -5.16 16.68 -1.61
N ASN A 106 -3.91 16.73 -1.16
CA ASN A 106 -2.94 15.63 -1.28
C ASN A 106 -3.23 14.50 -0.29
N LEU A 107 -2.51 13.40 -0.45
CA LEU A 107 -2.59 12.24 0.41
C LEU A 107 -1.28 12.02 1.17
N TRP A 108 -1.42 11.54 2.40
CA TRP A 108 -0.29 11.17 3.24
C TRP A 108 -0.56 9.88 3.98
N GLN A 109 0.50 9.19 4.40
CA GLN A 109 0.34 7.99 5.23
C GLN A 109 0.07 8.35 6.68
N GLN A 110 -0.75 7.54 7.35
CA GLN A 110 -1.04 7.63 8.77
C GLN A 110 -1.20 6.23 9.38
N THR A 111 -1.15 6.16 10.71
CA THR A 111 -1.46 4.93 11.45
C THR A 111 -2.85 4.42 11.09
N LEU A 112 -2.97 3.11 10.89
CA LEU A 112 -4.21 2.41 10.53
C LEU A 112 -5.27 2.57 11.63
N GLY A 113 -6.51 2.90 11.24
CA GLY A 113 -7.66 3.01 12.14
C GLY A 113 -7.75 4.34 12.90
N GLY A 114 -7.05 5.39 12.44
CA GLY A 114 -7.00 6.69 13.12
C GLY A 114 -8.18 7.61 12.84
N SER A 115 -8.84 7.46 11.69
CA SER A 115 -9.93 8.33 11.23
C SER A 115 -10.80 7.64 10.17
N HIS A 116 -12.05 8.08 10.03
CA HIS A 116 -12.94 7.66 8.94
C HIS A 116 -12.45 8.15 7.56
N PHE A 117 -11.55 9.13 7.50
CA PHE A 117 -10.92 9.57 6.25
C PHE A 117 -9.93 8.55 5.65
N GLN A 118 -9.80 7.38 6.27
CA GLN A 118 -8.99 6.26 5.77
C GLN A 118 -9.83 5.25 4.96
N TYR A 119 -11.15 5.47 4.86
CA TYR A 119 -12.08 4.52 4.27
C TYR A 119 -12.31 4.83 2.80
N TRP A 120 -12.08 3.82 1.95
CA TRP A 120 -12.14 3.95 0.50
C TRP A 120 -13.18 3.02 -0.10
N GLU A 121 -14.00 3.52 -1.01
CA GLU A 121 -14.98 2.74 -1.75
C GLU A 121 -14.45 2.47 -3.17
N PHE A 122 -14.50 1.22 -3.59
CA PHE A 122 -14.07 0.79 -4.92
C PHE A 122 -15.29 0.64 -5.83
N ILE A 123 -15.61 1.69 -6.58
CA ILE A 123 -16.79 1.73 -7.44
C ILE A 123 -16.42 1.12 -8.80
N LYS A 124 -16.89 -0.12 -9.03
CA LYS A 124 -16.62 -0.87 -10.25
C LYS A 124 -17.08 -0.11 -11.50
N GLN A 125 -16.21 -0.10 -12.50
CA GLN A 125 -16.40 0.44 -13.84
C GLN A 125 -16.27 -0.70 -14.88
N PRO A 126 -16.57 -0.46 -16.17
CA PRO A 126 -16.28 -1.41 -17.23
C PRO A 126 -14.81 -1.84 -17.27
N ASN A 127 -14.52 -2.98 -17.92
CA ASN A 127 -13.17 -3.52 -18.13
C ASN A 127 -12.37 -3.78 -16.84
N GLU A 128 -13.06 -4.18 -15.76
CA GLU A 128 -12.45 -4.49 -14.46
C GLU A 128 -11.63 -3.32 -13.87
N THR A 129 -12.08 -2.10 -14.15
CA THR A 129 -11.50 -0.88 -13.57
C THR A 129 -12.37 -0.36 -12.43
N TYR A 130 -11.83 0.57 -11.65
CA TYR A 130 -12.47 1.14 -10.48
C TYR A 130 -12.27 2.65 -10.46
N LEU A 131 -13.29 3.38 -10.03
CA LEU A 131 -13.09 4.67 -9.37
C LEU A 131 -12.88 4.38 -7.89
N ILE A 132 -11.93 5.07 -7.25
CA ILE A 132 -11.67 4.92 -5.82
C ILE A 132 -12.09 6.22 -5.14
N ARG A 133 -13.17 6.14 -4.36
CA ARG A 133 -13.82 7.28 -3.71
C ARG A 133 -13.49 7.29 -2.22
N LEU A 134 -13.24 8.46 -1.65
CA LEU A 134 -13.21 8.61 -0.20
C LEU A 134 -14.65 8.41 0.32
N LYS A 135 -14.87 7.48 1.25
CA LYS A 135 -16.21 7.14 1.76
C LYS A 135 -16.95 8.39 2.25
N ASP A 136 -18.25 8.45 1.99
CA ASP A 136 -19.15 9.55 2.38
C ASP A 136 -18.77 10.92 1.76
N SER A 137 -18.09 10.91 0.62
CA SER A 137 -17.75 12.11 -0.16
C SER A 137 -17.99 11.91 -1.65
N GLU A 138 -17.83 12.99 -2.43
CA GLU A 138 -17.78 12.94 -3.91
C GLU A 138 -16.37 13.20 -4.46
N LEU A 139 -15.34 12.81 -3.68
CA LEU A 139 -13.94 13.01 -4.00
C LEU A 139 -13.23 11.67 -4.29
N TYR A 140 -12.45 11.66 -5.37
CA TYR A 140 -11.87 10.46 -5.96
C TYR A 140 -10.35 10.59 -6.10
N LEU A 141 -9.65 9.46 -5.95
CA LEU A 141 -8.21 9.38 -6.17
C LEU A 141 -7.88 9.72 -7.63
N THR A 142 -7.06 10.77 -7.80
CA THR A 142 -6.74 11.37 -9.10
C THR A 142 -5.25 11.61 -9.22
N ILE A 143 -4.63 11.10 -10.30
CA ILE A 143 -3.22 11.44 -10.59
C ILE A 143 -3.11 12.86 -11.16
N THR A 144 -2.00 13.54 -10.85
CA THR A 144 -1.72 14.90 -11.34
C THR A 144 -0.90 14.94 -12.63
N SER A 145 -0.02 13.95 -12.83
CA SER A 145 0.74 13.74 -14.06
C SER A 145 1.14 12.27 -14.20
N ASP A 146 1.87 11.92 -15.25
CA ASP A 146 2.46 10.60 -15.45
C ASP A 146 3.91 10.50 -14.94
N GLU A 147 4.43 11.54 -14.29
CA GLU A 147 5.79 11.57 -13.77
C GLU A 147 5.93 10.69 -12.52
N ASN A 148 7.12 10.10 -12.34
CA ASN A 148 7.42 9.43 -11.09
C ASN A 148 7.46 10.44 -9.94
N ASN A 149 6.92 10.03 -8.80
CA ASN A 149 6.78 10.85 -7.60
C ASN A 149 5.79 12.01 -7.74
N SER A 150 4.96 12.03 -8.80
CA SER A 150 3.86 12.99 -8.90
C SER A 150 2.87 12.77 -7.76
N ASP A 151 2.23 13.85 -7.31
CA ASP A 151 1.23 13.79 -6.27
C ASP A 151 -0.03 13.06 -6.77
N ILE A 152 -0.72 12.39 -5.84
CA ILE A 152 -2.09 11.89 -6.02
C ILE A 152 -2.98 12.74 -5.12
N ILE A 153 -4.03 13.28 -5.71
CA ILE A 153 -4.94 14.22 -5.05
C ILE A 153 -6.38 13.70 -5.06
N LEU A 154 -7.21 14.33 -4.23
CA LEU A 154 -8.66 14.22 -4.28
C LEU A 154 -9.23 15.21 -5.28
N MET A 155 -10.08 14.75 -6.19
CA MET A 155 -10.86 15.62 -7.08
C MET A 155 -12.30 15.12 -7.23
N PRO A 156 -13.27 15.99 -7.58
CA PRO A 156 -14.58 15.56 -8.03
C PRO A 156 -14.48 14.57 -9.20
N LYS A 157 -15.53 13.78 -9.40
CA LYS A 157 -15.58 12.81 -10.51
C LYS A 157 -15.33 13.50 -11.85
N GLN A 158 -14.44 12.93 -12.64
CA GLN A 158 -14.07 13.31 -13.99
C GLN A 158 -14.20 12.09 -14.90
N ASP A 159 -14.56 12.29 -16.17
CA ASP A 159 -14.52 11.21 -17.15
C ASP A 159 -13.14 11.13 -17.82
N SER A 160 -12.16 10.64 -17.06
CA SER A 160 -10.77 10.52 -17.53
C SER A 160 -10.06 9.33 -16.91
N ASN A 161 -9.04 8.83 -17.61
CA ASN A 161 -8.20 7.72 -17.15
C ASN A 161 -7.33 8.09 -15.93
N ASN A 162 -7.19 9.38 -15.62
CA ASN A 162 -6.47 9.84 -14.42
C ASN A 162 -7.16 9.42 -13.09
N GLN A 163 -8.44 9.03 -13.13
CA GLN A 163 -9.21 8.54 -11.98
C GLN A 163 -9.57 7.06 -12.06
N ARG A 164 -9.17 6.37 -13.13
CA ARG A 164 -9.47 4.94 -13.31
C ARG A 164 -8.30 4.11 -12.84
N TRP A 165 -8.59 3.11 -12.02
CA TRP A 165 -7.61 2.25 -11.37
C TRP A 165 -7.89 0.77 -11.65
N LYS A 166 -6.84 -0.04 -11.65
CA LYS A 166 -6.87 -1.51 -11.69
C LYS A 166 -6.25 -2.07 -10.42
N LEU A 167 -6.76 -3.21 -9.98
CA LEU A 167 -6.17 -3.97 -8.89
C LEU A 167 -5.29 -5.08 -9.49
N ILE A 168 -3.97 -4.88 -9.46
CA ILE A 168 -3.00 -5.87 -9.95
C ILE A 168 -2.58 -6.72 -8.76
N ARG A 169 -2.93 -8.01 -8.73
CA ARG A 169 -2.60 -8.90 -7.60
C ARG A 169 -1.08 -8.93 -7.40
N GLN A 170 -0.62 -8.75 -6.17
CA GLN A 170 0.80 -8.75 -5.80
C GLN A 170 1.08 -9.79 -4.72
N ASN A 171 2.26 -10.40 -4.81
CA ASN A 171 2.84 -11.25 -3.78
C ASN A 171 4.35 -10.98 -3.73
N PRO A 172 4.77 -9.83 -3.18
CA PRO A 172 6.17 -9.46 -3.12
C PRO A 172 6.93 -10.46 -2.25
N ILE A 173 8.00 -11.03 -2.79
CA ILE A 173 8.92 -11.91 -2.08
C ILE A 173 10.07 -11.04 -1.57
N ILE A 174 10.46 -11.21 -0.30
CA ILE A 174 11.71 -10.64 0.22
C ILE A 174 12.90 -11.37 -0.41
#